data_AF-A0A6L6CSM7-F1
#
_entry.id   AF-A0A6L6CSM7-F1
#
_cell.length_a   1.000
_cell.length_b   1.000
_cell.length_c   1.000
_cell.angle_alpha   90.00
_cell.angle_beta   90.00
_cell.angle_gamma   90.00
#
_symmetry.space_group_name_H-M   'P 1'
#
loop_
_entity.id
_entity.type
_entity.pdbx_description
1 polymer ?
#
loop_
_entity_poly.entity_id
_entity_poly.type
_entity_poly.pdbx_seq_one_letter_code
_entity_poly.pdbx_strand_id
1 'polypeptide(L)'
;MRTHDSSSDQHTDIAGETLALHVDATPTLRPTRVVLDTSVLVADPACLFTYVGCDVVIPLTVVEELDGLKTRMDDVGRSARTALRTIEELRRKAGGSLATPVAVHDTPEGGTVQIEVNGIQRHLLIEHGLDPEIPDNRIIGAALGQMRTSPTRMISNDAALRIKAAHMGLIAEEHQPVGAAVASRPMGWTSIDTTVEH
;
A
#
# COMPACT_ATOMS: atom_id res chain seq x y z
N MET A 1 -37.89 80.74 -22.60
CA MET A 1 -38.57 79.71 -23.41
C MET A 1 -37.72 78.45 -23.33
N ARG A 2 -38.34 77.34 -22.91
CA ARG A 2 -37.78 76.01 -22.60
C ARG A 2 -37.01 75.92 -21.27
N THR A 3 -37.17 74.97 -20.35
CA THR A 3 -38.25 74.09 -19.81
C THR A 3 -37.51 72.95 -19.08
N HIS A 4 -38.11 72.45 -18.00
CA HIS A 4 -37.84 71.19 -17.29
C HIS A 4 -36.68 71.18 -16.28
N ASP A 5 -36.85 70.94 -14.99
CA ASP A 5 -37.78 70.10 -14.16
C ASP A 5 -37.11 68.81 -13.67
N SER A 6 -37.12 68.73 -12.34
CA SER A 6 -37.18 67.61 -11.40
C SER A 6 -36.24 66.40 -11.44
N SER A 7 -35.75 66.15 -10.22
CA SER A 7 -35.25 64.91 -9.65
C SER A 7 -36.05 63.66 -10.01
N SER A 8 -35.36 62.51 -10.05
CA SER A 8 -35.96 61.19 -9.73
C SER A 8 -34.89 60.18 -9.34
N ASP A 9 -35.28 59.35 -8.37
CA ASP A 9 -34.58 58.27 -7.70
C ASP A 9 -34.17 57.08 -8.59
N GLN A 10 -33.09 56.44 -8.14
CA GLN A 10 -32.77 54.99 -8.08
C GLN A 10 -33.40 54.02 -9.10
N HIS A 11 -32.54 53.32 -9.87
CA HIS A 11 -32.63 51.86 -10.03
C HIS A 11 -31.29 51.23 -10.49
N THR A 12 -30.98 50.11 -9.85
CA THR A 12 -30.05 48.98 -10.06
C THR A 12 -29.52 48.73 -11.49
N ASP A 13 -28.22 48.39 -11.63
CA ASP A 13 -27.80 47.04 -12.05
C ASP A 13 -26.26 46.84 -12.17
N ILE A 14 -25.79 45.92 -11.32
CA ILE A 14 -24.84 44.80 -11.47
C ILE A 14 -23.91 44.64 -12.70
N ALA A 15 -22.70 44.15 -12.33
CA ALA A 15 -21.87 43.11 -12.95
C ALA A 15 -20.72 43.53 -13.90
N GLY A 16 -19.49 43.19 -13.49
CA GLY A 16 -18.34 43.18 -14.39
C GLY A 16 -16.94 42.99 -13.77
N GLU A 17 -16.77 42.37 -12.60
CA GLU A 17 -15.44 42.04 -12.07
C GLU A 17 -15.10 40.58 -12.38
N THR A 18 -14.33 40.37 -13.46
CA THR A 18 -13.83 39.04 -13.83
C THR A 18 -12.63 38.71 -12.94
N LEU A 19 -12.88 37.99 -11.85
CA LEU A 19 -11.85 37.44 -10.98
C LEU A 19 -11.26 36.19 -11.64
N ALA A 20 -10.08 36.32 -12.24
CA ALA A 20 -9.29 35.20 -12.71
C ALA A 20 -8.80 34.37 -11.51
N LEU A 21 -9.53 33.29 -11.21
CA LEU A 21 -9.09 32.26 -10.26
C LEU A 21 -7.87 31.55 -10.82
N HIS A 22 -6.69 31.92 -10.32
CA HIS A 22 -5.51 31.06 -10.33
C HIS A 22 -5.82 29.83 -9.48
N VAL A 23 -6.16 28.72 -10.14
CA VAL A 23 -6.09 27.39 -9.52
C VAL A 23 -4.68 26.87 -9.77
N ASP A 24 -3.78 27.20 -8.86
CA ASP A 24 -2.49 26.53 -8.76
C ASP A 24 -2.74 25.18 -8.08
N ALA A 25 -3.31 24.23 -8.84
CA ALA A 25 -3.50 22.87 -8.38
C ALA A 25 -2.15 22.16 -8.46
N THR A 26 -1.32 22.31 -7.42
CA THR A 26 -0.26 21.34 -7.17
C THR A 26 -0.96 20.00 -6.92
N PRO A 27 -0.73 18.95 -7.73
CA PRO A 27 -1.29 17.65 -7.43
C PRO A 27 -0.68 17.19 -6.10
N THR A 28 -1.48 17.13 -5.04
CA THR A 28 -1.10 16.44 -3.82
C THR A 28 -1.04 14.96 -4.17
N LEU A 29 0.11 14.50 -4.67
CA LEU A 29 0.38 13.10 -4.93
C LEU A 29 0.21 12.35 -3.61
N ARG A 30 -0.92 11.65 -3.49
CA ARG A 30 -1.15 10.77 -2.34
C ARG A 30 -0.08 9.68 -2.35
N PRO A 31 0.54 9.37 -1.20
CA PRO A 31 1.52 8.30 -1.12
C PRO A 31 0.95 6.99 -1.66
N THR A 32 1.77 6.23 -2.38
CA THR A 32 1.36 4.90 -2.85
C THR A 32 1.21 3.98 -1.65
N ARG A 33 0.11 3.22 -1.60
CA ARG A 33 -0.14 2.20 -0.59
C ARG A 33 0.47 0.87 -1.01
N VAL A 34 1.11 0.21 -0.07
CA VAL A 34 1.72 -1.12 -0.23
C VAL A 34 1.04 -2.08 0.73
N VAL A 35 0.26 -3.01 0.20
CA VAL A 35 -0.47 -4.01 0.99
C VAL A 35 0.35 -5.28 1.02
N LEU A 36 0.77 -5.71 2.21
CA LEU A 36 1.65 -6.86 2.38
C LEU A 36 0.86 -8.15 2.61
N ASP A 37 1.40 -9.23 2.09
CA ASP A 37 1.03 -10.61 2.39
C ASP A 37 1.99 -11.22 3.44
N THR A 38 1.54 -12.27 4.14
CA THR A 38 2.32 -13.04 5.11
C THR A 38 3.56 -13.64 4.49
N SER A 39 3.49 -14.11 3.24
CA SER A 39 4.65 -14.68 2.53
C SER A 39 5.84 -13.71 2.46
N VAL A 40 5.57 -12.40 2.37
CA VAL A 40 6.60 -11.36 2.33
C VAL A 40 7.24 -11.19 3.70
N LEU A 41 6.45 -11.09 4.77
CA LEU A 41 6.95 -10.93 6.15
C LEU A 41 7.68 -12.18 6.65
N VAL A 42 7.33 -13.36 6.15
CA VAL A 42 8.05 -14.61 6.43
C VAL A 42 9.38 -14.67 5.67
N ALA A 43 9.41 -14.22 4.42
CA ALA A 43 10.63 -14.20 3.61
C ALA A 43 11.62 -13.11 4.05
N ASP A 44 11.11 -11.91 4.34
CA ASP A 44 11.87 -10.76 4.85
C ASP A 44 11.12 -10.11 6.04
N PRO A 45 11.44 -10.52 7.27
CA PRO A 45 10.84 -9.94 8.48
C PRO A 45 11.13 -8.45 8.69
N ALA A 46 12.10 -7.87 7.96
CA ALA A 46 12.46 -6.46 8.03
C ALA A 46 11.84 -5.63 6.89
N CYS A 47 11.04 -6.23 6.01
CA CYS A 47 10.50 -5.57 4.82
C CYS A 47 9.68 -4.31 5.11
N LEU A 48 9.13 -4.15 6.33
CA LEU A 48 8.39 -2.95 6.74
C LEU A 48 9.21 -1.67 6.59
N PHE A 49 10.53 -1.74 6.69
CA PHE A 49 11.44 -0.60 6.57
C PHE A 49 11.93 -0.37 5.12
N THR A 50 11.50 -1.18 4.15
CA THR A 50 12.03 -1.13 2.78
C THR A 50 11.20 -0.25 1.84
N TYR A 51 9.95 0.05 2.19
CA TYR A 51 9.02 0.83 1.36
C TYR A 51 9.04 2.32 1.69
N VAL A 52 10.20 2.96 1.48
CA VAL A 52 10.37 4.40 1.73
C VAL A 52 9.37 5.22 0.90
N GLY A 53 8.75 6.22 1.53
CA GLY A 53 7.74 7.09 0.89
C GLY A 53 6.40 6.42 0.58
N CYS A 54 6.17 5.18 1.01
CA CYS A 54 4.91 4.47 0.82
C CYS A 54 4.15 4.30 2.15
N ASP A 55 2.84 4.19 2.04
CA ASP A 55 1.96 3.80 3.15
C ASP A 55 1.83 2.28 3.19
N VAL A 56 2.52 1.63 4.11
CA VAL A 56 2.46 0.17 4.31
C VAL A 56 1.18 -0.19 5.06
N VAL A 57 0.44 -1.13 4.49
CA VAL A 57 -0.81 -1.65 5.06
C VAL A 57 -0.67 -3.14 5.29
N ILE A 58 -0.85 -3.56 6.54
CA ILE A 58 -0.84 -4.97 6.94
C ILE A 58 -2.29 -5.38 7.18
N PRO A 59 -2.91 -6.23 6.34
CA PRO A 59 -4.23 -6.76 6.63
C PRO A 59 -4.22 -7.51 7.97
N LEU A 60 -5.28 -7.40 8.77
CA LEU A 60 -5.36 -8.12 10.06
C LEU A 60 -5.15 -9.64 9.89
N THR A 61 -5.64 -10.21 8.79
CA THR A 61 -5.44 -11.61 8.42
C THR A 61 -3.97 -12.02 8.38
N VAL A 62 -3.08 -11.14 7.93
CA VAL A 62 -1.64 -11.41 7.89
C VAL A 62 -1.06 -11.54 9.31
N VAL A 63 -1.55 -10.73 10.26
CA VAL A 63 -1.17 -10.85 11.67
C VAL A 63 -1.65 -12.17 12.27
N GLU A 64 -2.89 -12.58 11.94
CA GLU A 64 -3.47 -13.87 12.36
C GLU A 64 -2.64 -15.06 11.84
N GLU A 65 -2.24 -15.02 10.57
CA GLU A 65 -1.41 -16.08 9.95
C GLU A 65 0.00 -16.15 10.57
N LEU A 66 0.65 -15.01 10.78
CA LEU A 66 1.94 -14.95 11.48
C LEU A 66 1.84 -15.54 12.89
N ASP A 67 0.73 -15.29 13.59
CA ASP A 67 0.49 -15.86 14.92
C ASP A 67 0.41 -17.38 14.90
N GLY A 68 -0.27 -17.95 13.90
CA GLY A 68 -0.32 -19.39 13.68
C GLY A 68 1.06 -19.99 13.37
N LEU A 69 1.85 -19.32 12.53
CA LEU A 69 3.18 -19.77 12.11
C LEU A 69 4.23 -19.73 13.23
N LYS A 70 4.07 -18.89 14.25
CA LYS A 70 5.07 -18.69 15.31
C LYS A 70 5.39 -19.95 16.11
N THR A 71 4.50 -20.95 16.10
CA THR A 71 4.66 -22.23 16.81
C THR A 71 5.63 -23.19 16.13
N ARG A 72 5.96 -22.95 14.85
CA ARG A 72 6.92 -23.76 14.11
C ARG A 72 8.33 -23.61 14.71
N MET A 73 9.08 -24.72 14.69
CA MET A 73 10.43 -24.81 15.21
C MET A 73 11.53 -24.59 14.15
N ASP A 74 11.13 -24.22 12.93
CA ASP A 74 12.01 -24.00 11.79
C ASP A 74 12.23 -22.50 11.50
N ASP A 75 12.88 -22.22 10.36
CA ASP A 75 13.12 -20.86 9.88
C ASP A 75 11.85 -20.05 9.68
N VAL A 76 10.77 -20.68 9.21
CA VAL A 76 9.47 -20.02 9.02
C VAL A 76 8.95 -19.51 10.36
N GLY A 77 8.97 -20.33 11.41
CA GLY A 77 8.57 -19.90 12.74
C GLY A 77 9.46 -18.80 13.31
N ARG A 78 10.77 -18.85 13.06
CA ARG A 78 11.73 -17.79 13.45
C ARG A 78 11.45 -16.47 12.75
N SER A 79 11.17 -16.49 11.45
CA SER A 79 10.77 -15.32 10.67
C SER A 79 9.47 -14.73 11.18
N ALA A 80 8.43 -15.55 11.38
CA ALA A 80 7.14 -15.10 11.89
C ALA A 80 7.25 -14.41 13.27
N ARG A 81 8.03 -14.99 14.20
CA ARG A 81 8.33 -14.36 15.50
C ARG A 81 9.06 -13.02 15.36
N THR A 82 9.92 -12.89 14.36
CA THR A 82 10.65 -11.64 14.10
C THR A 82 9.76 -10.57 13.49
N ALA A 83 8.90 -10.92 12.53
CA ALA A 83 7.91 -10.02 11.96
C ALA A 83 6.95 -9.52 13.05
N LEU A 84 6.38 -10.42 13.87
CA LEU A 84 5.49 -10.06 14.98
C LEU A 84 6.17 -9.15 16.00
N ARG A 85 7.43 -9.42 16.37
CA ARG A 85 8.20 -8.55 17.28
C ARG A 85 8.39 -7.16 16.68
N THR A 86 8.69 -7.06 15.39
CA THR A 86 8.84 -5.77 14.69
C THR A 86 7.53 -4.98 14.69
N ILE A 87 6.41 -5.65 14.38
CA ILE A 87 5.07 -5.05 14.44
C ILE A 87 4.74 -4.58 15.86
N GLU A 88 5.06 -5.39 16.89
CA GLU A 88 4.85 -5.03 18.30
C GLU A 88 5.69 -3.82 18.73
N GLU A 89 6.94 -3.73 18.29
CA GLU A 89 7.80 -2.58 18.57
C GLU A 89 7.23 -1.30 17.95
N LEU A 90 6.75 -1.36 16.71
CA LEU A 90 6.09 -0.25 16.03
C LEU A 90 4.79 0.15 16.76
N ARG A 91 3.97 -0.83 17.15
CA ARG A 91 2.75 -0.59 17.95
C ARG A 91 3.05 0.12 19.27
N ARG A 92 4.10 -0.31 19.98
CA ARG A 92 4.51 0.31 21.25
C ARG A 92 5.00 1.73 21.04
N LYS A 93 5.81 1.97 20.00
CA LYS A 93 6.27 3.33 19.63
C LYS A 93 5.09 4.26 19.30
N ALA A 94 4.03 3.72 18.71
CA ALA A 94 2.80 4.44 18.38
C ALA A 94 1.87 4.73 19.57
N GLY A 95 2.22 4.29 20.80
CA GLY A 95 1.35 4.45 21.97
C GLY A 95 0.28 3.34 22.11
N GLY A 96 0.46 2.20 21.43
CA GLY A 96 -0.31 0.96 21.69
C GLY A 96 -1.23 0.50 20.57
N SER A 97 -1.33 1.24 19.46
CA SER A 97 -2.19 0.90 18.32
C SER A 97 -1.52 1.20 16.98
N LEU A 98 -1.80 0.36 15.98
CA LEU A 98 -1.47 0.59 14.57
C LEU A 98 -2.74 0.74 13.71
N ALA A 99 -3.88 1.08 14.33
CA ALA A 99 -5.15 1.26 13.61
C ALA A 99 -5.15 2.50 12.69
N THR A 100 -4.25 3.44 12.93
CA THR A 100 -3.99 4.62 12.09
C THR A 100 -2.56 4.58 11.58
N PRO A 101 -2.24 5.27 10.47
CA PRO A 101 -0.86 5.35 9.97
C PRO A 101 0.12 5.84 11.02
N VAL A 102 1.24 5.12 11.16
CA VAL A 102 2.36 5.46 12.05
C VAL A 102 3.63 5.58 11.24
N ALA A 103 4.41 6.63 11.44
CA ALA A 103 5.68 6.79 10.76
C ALA A 103 6.63 5.61 11.07
N VAL A 104 7.21 5.03 10.02
CA VAL A 104 8.19 3.93 10.12
C VAL A 104 9.62 4.48 10.23
N HIS A 105 9.85 5.65 9.64
CA HIS A 105 11.14 6.34 9.59
C HIS A 105 11.03 7.72 10.24
N ASP A 106 12.10 8.17 10.89
CA ASP A 106 12.17 9.49 11.54
C ASP A 106 12.45 10.64 10.55
N THR A 107 12.08 10.46 9.28
CA THR A 107 12.36 11.39 8.18
C THR A 107 11.05 11.95 7.59
N PRO A 108 11.03 13.22 7.13
CA PRO A 108 9.84 13.82 6.51
C PRO A 108 9.33 13.08 5.26
N GLU A 109 10.21 12.40 4.54
CA GLU A 109 9.91 11.59 3.34
C GLU A 109 9.68 10.10 3.68
N GLY A 110 9.52 9.79 4.97
CA GLY A 110 9.33 8.43 5.47
C GLY A 110 7.99 7.82 5.04
N GLY A 111 7.96 6.49 4.98
CA GLY A 111 6.72 5.74 4.86
C GLY A 111 5.97 5.61 6.18
N THR A 112 4.71 5.19 6.11
CA THR A 112 3.89 4.85 7.27
C THR A 112 3.59 3.35 7.32
N VAL A 113 3.14 2.87 8.48
CA VAL A 113 2.59 1.52 8.66
C VAL A 113 1.27 1.57 9.41
N GLN A 114 0.32 0.75 9.01
CA GLN A 114 -0.93 0.53 9.73
C GLN A 114 -1.41 -0.91 9.57
N ILE A 115 -2.24 -1.37 10.51
CA ILE A 115 -2.99 -2.62 10.43
C ILE A 115 -4.41 -2.32 9.96
N GLU A 116 -4.81 -2.91 8.84
CA GLU A 116 -6.14 -2.76 8.28
C GLU A 116 -7.07 -3.87 8.81
N VAL A 117 -8.05 -3.47 9.61
CA VAL A 117 -9.02 -4.37 10.24
C VAL A 117 -10.37 -4.36 9.50
N ASN A 118 -10.81 -3.19 9.05
CA ASN A 118 -12.20 -2.96 8.63
C ASN A 118 -12.37 -2.80 7.12
N GLY A 119 -11.26 -2.72 6.37
CA GLY A 119 -11.23 -2.45 4.94
C GLY A 119 -11.47 -3.64 4.01
N ILE A 120 -11.72 -4.84 4.54
CA ILE A 120 -11.98 -6.03 3.72
C ILE A 120 -13.28 -5.84 2.95
N GLN A 121 -13.19 -5.65 1.63
CA GLN A 121 -14.35 -5.48 0.75
C GLN A 121 -15.07 -6.81 0.51
N ARG A 122 -15.71 -7.36 1.55
CA ARG A 122 -16.38 -8.67 1.50
C ARG A 122 -17.42 -8.77 0.38
N HIS A 123 -18.15 -7.69 0.10
CA HIS A 123 -19.13 -7.67 -0.99
C HIS A 123 -18.47 -7.84 -2.37
N LEU A 124 -17.37 -7.11 -2.64
CA LEU A 124 -16.63 -7.25 -3.90
C LEU A 124 -16.07 -8.66 -4.06
N LEU A 125 -15.56 -9.27 -2.97
CA LEU A 125 -15.10 -10.66 -3.03
C LEU A 125 -16.22 -11.59 -3.48
N ILE A 126 -17.41 -11.48 -2.88
CA ILE A 126 -18.57 -12.30 -3.22
C ILE A 126 -19.05 -12.07 -4.66
N GLU A 127 -19.12 -10.81 -5.12
CA GLU A 127 -19.52 -10.45 -6.48
C GLU A 127 -18.60 -11.08 -7.54
N HIS A 128 -17.32 -11.24 -7.21
CA HIS A 128 -16.33 -11.89 -8.06
C HIS A 128 -16.18 -13.40 -7.78
N GLY A 129 -17.07 -14.00 -6.98
CA GLY A 129 -17.08 -15.44 -6.70
C GLY A 129 -15.99 -15.92 -5.73
N LEU A 130 -15.37 -15.01 -4.98
CA LEU A 130 -14.37 -15.33 -3.96
C LEU A 130 -15.02 -15.46 -2.58
N ASP A 131 -14.69 -16.54 -1.87
CA ASP A 131 -15.13 -16.75 -0.49
C ASP A 131 -14.38 -15.81 0.47
N PRO A 132 -15.05 -14.87 1.16
CA PRO A 132 -14.43 -13.93 2.08
C PRO A 132 -13.94 -14.57 3.41
N GLU A 133 -14.22 -15.85 3.66
CA GLU A 133 -13.66 -16.58 4.79
C GLU A 133 -12.26 -17.13 4.51
N ILE A 134 -11.88 -17.24 3.24
CA ILE A 134 -10.54 -17.69 2.86
C ILE A 134 -9.53 -16.56 3.14
N PRO A 135 -8.46 -16.80 3.92
CA PRO A 135 -7.46 -15.79 4.27
C PRO A 135 -6.86 -15.02 3.08
N ASP A 136 -6.41 -15.74 2.04
CA ASP A 136 -5.96 -15.16 0.77
C ASP A 136 -6.92 -14.11 0.20
N ASN A 137 -8.22 -14.42 0.21
CA ASN A 137 -9.24 -13.54 -0.34
C ASN A 137 -9.46 -12.32 0.57
N ARG A 138 -9.31 -12.46 1.88
CA ARG A 138 -9.34 -11.33 2.83
C ARG A 138 -8.19 -10.35 2.57
N ILE A 139 -7.00 -10.84 2.25
CA ILE A 139 -5.84 -10.01 1.87
C ILE A 139 -6.14 -9.24 0.58
N ILE A 140 -6.66 -9.91 -0.46
CA ILE A 140 -7.12 -9.27 -1.70
C ILE A 140 -8.19 -8.21 -1.40
N GLY A 141 -9.18 -8.54 -0.57
CA GLY A 141 -10.26 -7.64 -0.21
C GLY A 141 -9.78 -6.40 0.54
N ALA A 142 -8.77 -6.53 1.39
CA ALA A 142 -8.13 -5.39 2.04
C ALA A 142 -7.43 -4.49 1.01
N ALA A 143 -6.71 -5.08 0.05
CA ALA A 143 -6.03 -4.32 -1.00
C ALA A 143 -7.00 -3.57 -1.94
N LEU A 144 -8.11 -4.21 -2.33
CA LEU A 144 -9.19 -3.55 -3.08
C LEU A 144 -9.78 -2.37 -2.30
N GLY A 145 -9.93 -2.50 -0.98
CA GLY A 145 -10.35 -1.39 -0.12
C GLY A 145 -9.40 -0.19 -0.16
N GLN A 146 -8.09 -0.46 -0.14
CA GLN A 146 -7.07 0.59 -0.20
C GLN A 146 -7.04 1.33 -1.55
N MET A 147 -7.26 0.62 -2.66
CA MET A 147 -7.30 1.20 -4.02
C MET A 147 -8.33 2.33 -4.16
N ARG A 148 -9.39 2.32 -3.35
CA ARG A 148 -10.43 3.37 -3.36
C ARG A 148 -9.93 4.72 -2.84
N THR A 149 -8.80 4.74 -2.13
CA THR A 149 -8.29 5.93 -1.43
C THR A 149 -6.98 6.46 -2.01
N SER A 150 -6.12 5.57 -2.51
CA SER A 150 -4.79 5.89 -3.04
C SER A 150 -4.34 4.83 -4.05
N PRO A 151 -3.42 5.14 -4.99
CA PRO A 151 -2.74 4.12 -5.78
C PRO A 151 -2.20 3.02 -4.85
N THR A 152 -2.51 1.77 -5.15
CA THR A 152 -2.24 0.63 -4.27
C THR A 152 -1.57 -0.49 -5.05
N ARG A 153 -0.52 -1.06 -4.46
CA ARG A 153 0.12 -2.29 -4.90
C ARG A 153 0.01 -3.34 -3.82
N MET A 154 -0.31 -4.56 -4.20
CA MET A 154 -0.23 -5.74 -3.34
C MET A 154 1.11 -6.43 -3.56
N ILE A 155 1.84 -6.73 -2.48
CA ILE A 155 3.13 -7.45 -2.57
C ILE A 155 2.96 -8.83 -1.96
N SER A 156 3.29 -9.86 -2.75
CA SER A 156 3.23 -11.26 -2.34
C SER A 156 4.27 -12.10 -3.08
N ASN A 157 4.87 -13.06 -2.39
CA ASN A 157 5.74 -14.06 -3.00
C ASN A 157 4.95 -15.29 -3.49
N ASP A 158 3.65 -15.36 -3.24
CA ASP A 158 2.77 -16.39 -3.79
C ASP A 158 2.25 -15.99 -5.17
N ALA A 159 2.65 -16.73 -6.20
CA ALA A 159 2.22 -16.51 -7.57
C ALA A 159 0.71 -16.69 -7.77
N ALA A 160 0.08 -17.67 -7.10
CA ALA A 160 -1.36 -17.90 -7.20
C ALA A 160 -2.15 -16.74 -6.58
N LEU A 161 -1.68 -16.20 -5.46
CA LEU A 161 -2.28 -15.02 -4.85
C LEU A 161 -2.17 -13.79 -5.76
N ARG A 162 -0.98 -13.57 -6.36
CA ARG A 162 -0.78 -12.48 -7.34
C ARG A 162 -1.66 -12.61 -8.57
N ILE A 163 -1.84 -13.82 -9.12
CA ILE A 163 -2.74 -14.07 -10.26
C ILE A 163 -4.18 -13.72 -9.89
N LYS A 164 -4.66 -14.17 -8.73
CA LYS A 164 -6.00 -13.84 -8.21
C LYS A 164 -6.18 -12.33 -8.06
N ALA A 165 -5.21 -11.65 -7.43
CA ALA A 165 -5.25 -10.20 -7.25
C ALA A 165 -5.28 -9.44 -8.60
N ALA A 166 -4.43 -9.82 -9.56
CA ALA A 166 -4.40 -9.22 -10.89
C ALA A 166 -5.73 -9.39 -11.64
N HIS A 167 -6.37 -10.56 -11.52
CA HIS A 167 -7.70 -10.79 -12.09
C HIS A 167 -8.78 -9.88 -11.48
N MET A 168 -8.59 -9.45 -10.23
CA MET A 168 -9.45 -8.51 -9.51
C MET A 168 -9.11 -7.04 -9.80
N GLY A 169 -8.16 -6.75 -10.70
CA GLY A 169 -7.77 -5.39 -11.09
C GLY A 169 -6.72 -4.75 -10.18
N LEU A 170 -6.12 -5.50 -9.24
CA LEU A 170 -5.00 -5.02 -8.43
C LEU A 170 -3.68 -5.06 -9.21
N ILE A 171 -2.80 -4.11 -8.93
CA ILE A 171 -1.38 -4.25 -9.26
C ILE A 171 -0.76 -5.18 -8.20
N ALA A 172 -0.26 -6.35 -8.61
CA ALA A 172 0.32 -7.35 -7.72
C ALA A 172 1.76 -7.67 -8.12
N GLU A 173 2.71 -7.47 -7.21
CA GLU A 173 4.15 -7.57 -7.47
C GLU A 173 4.81 -8.54 -6.47
N GLU A 174 5.94 -9.11 -6.89
CA GLU A 174 6.78 -9.93 -6.01
C GLU A 174 7.64 -9.03 -5.12
N HIS A 175 7.93 -9.47 -3.89
CA HIS A 175 8.82 -8.72 -3.03
C HIS A 175 10.26 -8.73 -3.57
N GLN A 176 10.86 -7.55 -3.71
CA GLN A 176 12.26 -7.39 -4.08
C GLN A 176 13.03 -6.79 -2.90
N PRO A 177 13.85 -7.58 -2.18
CA PRO A 177 14.67 -7.06 -1.10
C PRO A 177 15.63 -5.99 -1.60
N VAL A 178 15.83 -4.95 -0.79
CA VAL A 178 16.79 -3.89 -1.08
C VAL A 178 18.20 -4.51 -1.15
N GLY A 179 18.80 -4.50 -2.35
CA GLY A 179 20.10 -5.12 -2.66
C GLY A 179 20.04 -6.25 -3.70
N ALA A 180 18.86 -6.87 -3.93
CA ALA A 180 18.70 -7.93 -4.93
C ALA A 180 18.70 -7.39 -6.38
N ALA A 181 18.33 -6.13 -6.58
CA ALA A 181 18.31 -5.50 -7.91
C ALA A 181 19.71 -5.35 -8.56
N VAL A 182 20.80 -5.47 -7.79
CA VAL A 182 22.19 -5.42 -8.30
C VAL A 182 22.68 -6.81 -8.75
N ALA A 183 21.93 -7.88 -8.46
CA ALA A 183 22.29 -9.24 -8.84
C ALA A 183 21.26 -9.87 -9.78
N SER A 184 20.88 -9.17 -10.85
CA SER A 184 20.35 -9.85 -12.04
C SER A 184 21.50 -10.60 -12.72
N ARG A 185 21.92 -11.72 -12.12
CA ARG A 185 22.68 -12.73 -12.86
C ARG A 185 21.75 -13.19 -13.99
N PRO A 186 22.17 -13.17 -15.27
CA PRO A 186 21.35 -13.72 -16.32
C PRO A 186 21.05 -15.18 -15.98
N MET A 187 19.77 -15.52 -15.88
CA MET A 187 19.30 -16.89 -15.73
C MET A 187 19.70 -17.66 -16.99
N GLY A 188 20.73 -18.49 -16.88
CA GLY A 188 21.23 -19.33 -17.95
C GLY A 188 22.36 -20.24 -17.47
N TRP A 189 22.42 -21.46 -18.01
CA TRP A 189 23.57 -22.34 -17.82
C TRP A 189 24.72 -21.84 -18.68
N THR A 190 25.89 -21.61 -18.09
CA THR A 190 27.13 -21.37 -18.85
C THR A 190 27.95 -22.65 -18.77
N SER A 191 28.20 -23.29 -19.92
CA SER A 191 29.20 -24.35 -20.01
C SER A 191 30.59 -23.73 -20.04
N ILE A 192 31.49 -24.29 -19.24
CA ILE A 192 32.91 -23.96 -19.29
C ILE A 192 33.58 -25.15 -19.96
N ASP A 193 34.08 -24.93 -21.18
CA ASP A 193 34.93 -25.91 -21.84
C ASP A 193 36.32 -25.87 -21.19
N THR A 194 36.64 -26.92 -20.44
CA THR A 194 37.98 -27.12 -19.87
C THR A 194 38.84 -27.87 -20.88
N THR A 195 39.87 -27.24 -21.42
CA THR A 195 40.96 -27.95 -22.09
C THR A 195 41.84 -28.61 -21.04
N VAL A 196 41.85 -29.95 -21.03
CA VAL A 196 42.87 -30.73 -20.33
C VAL A 196 44.17 -30.64 -21.13
N GLU A 197 45.13 -29.83 -20.67
CA GLU A 197 46.50 -29.93 -21.14
C GLU A 197 47.14 -31.21 -20.58
N HIS A 198 47.79 -31.95 -21.47
CA HIS A 198 48.42 -33.26 -21.25
C HIS A 198 49.71 -33.20 -20.42
#